data_AF-A0A2E2QUE8-F1
#
_entry.id   AF-A0A2E2QUE8-F1
#
_cell.length_a   1.000
_cell.length_b   1.000
_cell.length_c   1.000
_cell.angle_alpha   90.00
_cell.angle_beta   90.00
_cell.angle_gamma   90.00
#
_symmetry.space_group_name_H-M   'P 1'
#
loop_
_entity.id
_entity.type
_entity.pdbx_description
1 polymer ?
#
loop_
_entity_poly.entity_id
_entity_poly.type
_entity_poly.pdbx_seq_one_letter_code
_entity_poly.pdbx_strand_id
1 'polypeptide(L)'
;MIDLKGYGPALMEGAAVTIELAFLSLALSLALGLIGASAKLSQSPVARGFATTYTTLIRGVPDLVMMLLFYYGGQVAVNMLSDYIWEAYQIDFFFQFDPFISGVVTIGLIFGAYMTETFRGAFLAVETGQIEAARAYGFTRLLTFRRIMLPQMLRHALPGLGNNWQVLLKTTALVSIIGLTDMVRVAEEAAKAERMPFHFFIPVAFVYLALTAGSELFIKWLDKRANVGVVQGS
;
A
#
# COMPACT_ATOMS: atom_id res chain seq x y z
N MET A 1 20.63 5.73 28.34
CA MET A 1 19.40 5.06 27.85
C MET A 1 18.28 6.09 27.95
N ILE A 2 17.51 6.30 26.88
CA ILE A 2 16.38 7.24 26.94
C ILE A 2 15.35 6.65 27.90
N ASP A 3 15.14 7.29 29.05
CA ASP A 3 14.13 6.86 30.02
C ASP A 3 12.74 7.25 29.50
N LEU A 4 12.00 6.27 28.99
CA LEU A 4 10.66 6.46 28.42
C LEU A 4 9.55 6.56 29.48
N LYS A 5 9.89 6.77 30.77
CA LYS A 5 8.92 6.95 31.87
C LYS A 5 7.85 5.85 31.93
N GLY A 6 8.22 4.61 31.60
CA GLY A 6 7.30 3.47 31.58
C GLY A 6 6.51 3.26 30.27
N TYR A 7 6.61 4.16 29.28
CA TYR A 7 5.94 4.02 27.98
C TYR A 7 6.67 3.10 26.98
N GLY A 8 7.84 2.57 27.35
CA GLY A 8 8.64 1.69 26.49
C GLY A 8 7.87 0.48 25.93
N PRO A 9 7.19 -0.33 26.77
CA PRO A 9 6.39 -1.47 26.31
C PRO A 9 5.25 -1.05 25.37
N ALA A 10 4.52 0.01 25.70
CA ALA A 10 3.43 0.51 24.86
C ALA A 10 3.92 1.00 23.49
N LEU A 11 5.10 1.62 23.42
CA LEU A 11 5.73 2.00 22.16
C LEU A 11 6.14 0.78 21.32
N MET A 12 6.56 -0.31 21.96
CA MET A 12 6.86 -1.57 21.26
C MET A 12 5.60 -2.25 20.73
N GLU A 13 4.50 -2.24 21.49
CA GLU A 13 3.20 -2.75 21.02
C GLU A 13 2.69 -1.91 19.84
N GLY A 14 2.74 -0.58 19.95
CA GLY A 14 2.40 0.31 18.86
C GLY A 14 3.28 0.08 17.62
N ALA A 15 4.56 -0.27 17.81
CA ALA A 15 5.46 -0.65 16.72
C ALA A 15 5.00 -1.92 15.99
N ALA A 16 4.58 -2.95 16.74
CA ALA A 16 4.06 -4.18 16.17
C ALA A 16 2.80 -3.91 15.33
N VAL A 17 1.86 -3.11 15.86
CA VAL A 17 0.65 -2.70 15.13
C VAL A 17 0.99 -1.96 13.84
N THR A 18 1.94 -1.03 13.87
CA THR A 18 2.40 -0.31 12.67
C THR A 18 2.96 -1.27 11.61
N ILE A 19 3.76 -2.27 12.03
CA ILE A 19 4.36 -3.25 11.13
C ILE A 19 3.28 -4.16 10.51
N GLU A 20 2.35 -4.67 11.32
CA GLU A 20 1.24 -5.50 10.86
C GLU A 20 0.36 -4.75 9.84
N LEU A 21 -0.02 -3.52 10.19
CA LEU A 21 -0.76 -2.62 9.31
C LEU A 21 -0.04 -2.41 7.97
N ALA A 22 1.28 -2.16 8.00
CA ALA A 22 2.06 -1.95 6.79
C ALA A 22 2.07 -3.20 5.89
N PHE A 23 2.31 -4.38 6.44
CA PHE A 23 2.39 -5.62 5.64
C PHE A 23 1.03 -6.06 5.09
N LEU A 24 -0.05 -5.96 5.86
CA LEU A 24 -1.40 -6.27 5.39
C LEU A 24 -1.85 -5.30 4.29
N SER A 25 -1.58 -4.00 4.49
CA SER A 25 -1.86 -2.98 3.48
C SER A 25 -1.06 -3.23 2.20
N LEU A 26 0.24 -3.57 2.31
CA LEU A 26 1.08 -3.91 1.16
C LEU A 26 0.51 -5.11 0.40
N ALA A 27 0.13 -6.18 1.09
CA ALA A 27 -0.45 -7.36 0.46
C ALA A 27 -1.72 -7.01 -0.35
N LEU A 28 -2.61 -6.20 0.25
CA LEU A 28 -3.82 -5.72 -0.41
C LEU A 28 -3.49 -4.82 -1.61
N SER A 29 -2.54 -3.89 -1.47
CA SER A 29 -2.09 -3.01 -2.56
C SER A 29 -1.46 -3.75 -3.72
N LEU A 30 -0.68 -4.81 -3.46
CA LEU A 30 -0.10 -5.65 -4.52
C LEU A 30 -1.21 -6.40 -5.27
N ALA A 31 -2.18 -6.97 -4.56
CA ALA A 31 -3.32 -7.65 -5.18
C ALA A 31 -4.15 -6.70 -6.05
N LEU A 32 -4.56 -5.54 -5.49
CA LEU A 32 -5.30 -4.51 -6.22
C LEU A 32 -4.49 -3.93 -7.38
N GLY A 33 -3.18 -3.74 -7.20
CA GLY A 33 -2.26 -3.27 -8.22
C GLY A 33 -2.20 -4.21 -9.43
N LEU A 34 -2.09 -5.52 -9.19
CA LEU A 34 -2.08 -6.51 -10.27
C LEU A 34 -3.42 -6.57 -11.01
N ILE A 35 -4.53 -6.53 -10.27
CA ILE A 35 -5.89 -6.49 -10.85
C ILE A 35 -6.07 -5.22 -11.70
N GLY A 36 -5.73 -4.06 -11.15
CA GLY A 36 -5.85 -2.77 -11.82
C GLY A 36 -4.95 -2.68 -13.06
N ALA A 37 -3.71 -3.18 -12.99
CA ALA A 37 -2.80 -3.19 -14.13
C ALA A 37 -3.32 -4.10 -15.24
N SER A 38 -3.82 -5.29 -14.89
CA SER A 38 -4.43 -6.22 -15.84
C SER A 38 -5.66 -5.62 -16.51
N ALA A 39 -6.51 -4.90 -15.75
CA ALA A 39 -7.67 -4.21 -16.29
C ALA A 39 -7.29 -3.07 -17.24
N LYS A 40 -6.23 -2.29 -16.94
CA LYS A 40 -5.73 -1.23 -17.83
C LYS A 40 -5.10 -1.75 -19.11
N LEU A 41 -4.45 -2.90 -19.07
CA LEU A 41 -3.82 -3.55 -20.22
C LEU A 41 -4.81 -4.38 -21.04
N SER A 42 -6.04 -4.56 -20.55
CA SER A 42 -7.09 -5.29 -21.25
C SER A 42 -7.56 -4.56 -22.51
N GLN A 43 -7.99 -5.34 -23.51
CA GLN A 43 -8.63 -4.79 -24.71
C GLN A 43 -10.01 -4.19 -24.41
N SER A 44 -10.68 -4.63 -23.35
CA SER A 44 -12.01 -4.12 -22.97
C SER A 44 -11.94 -2.63 -22.60
N PRO A 45 -12.68 -1.75 -23.31
CA PRO A 45 -12.71 -0.32 -22.99
C PRO A 45 -13.35 -0.05 -21.63
N VAL A 46 -14.29 -0.89 -21.19
CA VAL A 46 -14.98 -0.76 -19.91
C VAL A 46 -14.02 -1.04 -18.74
N ALA A 47 -13.30 -2.16 -18.77
CA ALA A 47 -12.33 -2.51 -17.73
C ALA A 47 -11.22 -1.45 -17.61
N ARG A 48 -10.71 -0.99 -18.75
CA ARG A 48 -9.71 0.08 -18.83
C ARG A 48 -10.25 1.42 -18.33
N GLY A 49 -11.51 1.75 -18.65
CA GLY A 49 -12.20 2.94 -18.16
C GLY A 49 -12.29 2.94 -16.63
N PHE A 50 -12.84 1.88 -16.03
CA PHE A 50 -12.95 1.75 -14.58
C PHE A 50 -11.60 1.84 -13.87
N ALA A 51 -10.60 1.07 -14.33
CA ALA A 51 -9.28 1.09 -13.72
C ALA A 51 -8.60 2.46 -13.88
N THR A 52 -8.82 3.16 -14.99
CA THR A 52 -8.30 4.52 -15.20
C THR A 52 -8.94 5.50 -14.24
N THR A 53 -10.27 5.54 -14.19
CA THR A 53 -11.01 6.41 -13.26
C THR A 53 -10.60 6.15 -11.81
N TYR A 54 -10.56 4.89 -11.39
CA TYR A 54 -10.07 4.50 -10.06
C TYR A 54 -8.67 5.06 -9.78
N THR A 55 -7.68 4.76 -10.63
CA THR A 55 -6.31 5.23 -10.37
C THR A 55 -6.17 6.75 -10.40
N THR A 56 -6.90 7.45 -11.28
CA THR A 56 -6.83 8.90 -11.41
C THR A 56 -7.45 9.59 -10.21
N LEU A 57 -8.62 9.12 -9.75
CA LEU A 57 -9.28 9.69 -8.58
C LEU A 57 -8.46 9.48 -7.32
N ILE A 58 -8.05 8.23 -7.07
CA ILE A 58 -7.32 7.89 -5.84
C ILE A 58 -5.98 8.62 -5.74
N ARG A 59 -5.22 8.70 -6.85
CA ARG A 59 -3.92 9.38 -6.87
C ARG A 59 -4.03 10.91 -7.00
N GLY A 60 -5.21 11.43 -7.31
CA GLY A 60 -5.48 12.86 -7.42
C GLY A 60 -5.87 13.52 -6.09
N VAL A 61 -6.27 12.73 -5.09
CA VAL A 61 -6.70 13.20 -3.77
C VAL A 61 -5.59 12.93 -2.74
N PRO A 62 -5.32 13.86 -1.81
CA PRO A 62 -4.33 13.63 -0.75
C PRO A 62 -4.65 12.41 0.13
N ASP A 63 -3.64 11.62 0.48
CA ASP A 63 -3.77 10.39 1.27
C ASP A 63 -4.50 10.60 2.61
N LEU A 64 -4.21 11.70 3.30
CA LEU A 64 -4.90 12.06 4.55
C LEU A 64 -6.39 12.28 4.34
N VAL A 65 -6.78 13.00 3.28
CA VAL A 65 -8.18 13.26 2.96
C VAL A 65 -8.89 11.95 2.63
N MET A 66 -8.22 11.07 1.89
CA MET A 66 -8.73 9.73 1.60
C MET A 66 -8.92 8.91 2.88
N MET A 67 -7.96 8.94 3.80
CA MET A 67 -8.06 8.28 5.10
C MET A 67 -9.33 8.68 5.85
N LEU A 68 -9.57 10.00 5.97
CA LEU A 68 -10.72 10.55 6.65
C LEU A 68 -12.03 10.23 5.93
N LEU A 69 -12.06 10.35 4.59
CA LEU A 69 -13.25 10.07 3.79
C LEU A 69 -13.66 8.60 3.86
N PHE A 70 -12.71 7.66 3.78
CA PHE A 70 -13.04 6.25 3.86
C PHE A 70 -13.47 5.84 5.28
N TYR A 71 -12.83 6.36 6.32
CA TYR A 71 -13.21 6.04 7.69
C TYR A 71 -14.54 6.68 8.09
N TYR A 72 -14.61 8.01 8.09
CA TYR A 72 -15.81 8.73 8.54
C TYR A 72 -16.92 8.71 7.49
N GLY A 73 -16.58 8.95 6.22
CA GLY A 73 -17.57 8.90 5.14
C GLY A 73 -18.09 7.49 4.88
N GLY A 74 -17.25 6.46 5.02
CA GLY A 74 -17.67 5.06 4.97
C GLY A 74 -18.66 4.71 6.08
N GLN A 75 -18.38 5.13 7.32
CA GLN A 75 -19.31 4.95 8.44
C GLN A 75 -20.66 5.63 8.18
N VAL A 76 -20.65 6.87 7.68
CA VAL A 76 -21.89 7.59 7.34
C VAL A 76 -22.67 6.86 6.24
N ALA A 77 -22.00 6.37 5.20
CA ALA A 77 -22.65 5.64 4.11
C ALA A 77 -23.28 4.33 4.60
N VAL A 78 -22.60 3.60 5.50
CA VAL A 78 -23.15 2.37 6.10
C VAL A 78 -24.34 2.67 7.01
N ASN A 79 -24.29 3.75 7.80
CA ASN A 79 -25.42 4.17 8.62
C ASN A 79 -26.64 4.54 7.75
N MET A 80 -26.43 5.32 6.68
CA MET A 80 -27.50 5.65 5.72
C MET A 80 -28.10 4.40 5.07
N LEU A 81 -27.27 3.41 4.75
CA LEU A 81 -27.73 2.13 4.20
C LEU A 81 -28.52 1.33 5.24
N SER A 82 -28.06 1.29 6.49
CA SER A 82 -28.77 0.68 7.61
C SER A 82 -30.15 1.29 7.79
N ASP A 83 -30.24 2.61 7.84
CA ASP A 83 -31.50 3.34 8.01
C ASP A 83 -32.48 3.03 6.87
N TYR A 84 -31.99 2.98 5.62
CA TYR A 84 -32.79 2.61 4.46
C TYR A 84 -33.31 1.15 4.54
N ILE A 85 -32.46 0.21 4.94
CA ILE A 85 -32.84 -1.20 5.08
C ILE A 85 -33.83 -1.39 6.23
N TRP A 86 -33.67 -0.66 7.33
CA TRP A 86 -34.61 -0.66 8.45
C TRP A 86 -35.99 -0.17 7.99
N GLU A 87 -36.06 0.94 7.26
CA GLU A 87 -37.33 1.47 6.76
C GLU A 87 -38.01 0.49 5.77
N ALA A 88 -37.24 -0.09 4.85
CA ALA A 88 -37.78 -0.94 3.79
C ALA A 88 -38.11 -2.38 4.25
N TYR A 89 -37.31 -2.95 5.14
CA TYR A 89 -37.37 -4.38 5.49
C TYR A 89 -37.50 -4.65 6.99
N GLN A 90 -37.45 -3.61 7.85
CA GLN A 90 -37.47 -3.74 9.32
C GLN A 90 -36.35 -4.64 9.85
N ILE A 91 -35.22 -4.68 9.14
CA ILE A 91 -34.01 -5.40 9.55
C ILE A 91 -33.03 -4.39 10.14
N ASP A 92 -32.70 -4.56 11.42
CA ASP A 92 -31.70 -3.73 12.09
C ASP A 92 -30.30 -4.24 11.73
N PHE A 93 -29.45 -3.37 11.21
CA PHE A 93 -28.07 -3.71 10.84
C PHE A 93 -27.11 -2.60 11.26
N PHE A 94 -26.47 -2.76 12.40
CA PHE A 94 -25.41 -1.85 12.84
C PHE A 94 -24.03 -2.41 12.53
N PHE A 95 -23.20 -1.64 11.84
CA PHE A 95 -21.80 -1.97 11.58
C PHE A 95 -20.91 -0.77 11.86
N GLN A 96 -19.96 -0.95 12.78
CA GLN A 96 -18.97 0.06 13.11
C GLN A 96 -17.62 -0.31 12.50
N PHE A 97 -16.98 0.67 11.85
CA PHE A 97 -15.66 0.48 11.27
C PHE A 97 -14.58 0.40 12.35
N ASP A 98 -13.88 -0.73 12.37
CA ASP A 98 -12.66 -0.90 13.14
C ASP A 98 -11.51 -0.06 12.52
N PRO A 99 -10.81 0.79 13.29
CA PRO A 99 -9.74 1.65 12.78
C PRO A 99 -8.60 0.89 12.10
N PHE A 100 -8.27 -0.32 12.57
CA PHE A 100 -7.20 -1.12 11.98
C PHE A 100 -7.61 -1.66 10.61
N ILE A 101 -8.78 -2.28 10.50
CA ILE A 101 -9.31 -2.79 9.23
C ILE A 101 -9.50 -1.65 8.24
N SER A 102 -10.06 -0.51 8.68
CA SER A 102 -10.19 0.68 7.84
C SER A 102 -8.84 1.20 7.37
N GLY A 103 -7.84 1.26 8.25
CA GLY A 103 -6.47 1.61 7.87
C GLY A 103 -5.92 0.70 6.79
N VAL A 104 -6.03 -0.62 6.96
CA VAL A 104 -5.58 -1.63 5.99
C VAL A 104 -6.26 -1.44 4.64
N VAL A 105 -7.59 -1.32 4.64
CA VAL A 105 -8.38 -1.19 3.40
C VAL A 105 -8.07 0.12 2.69
N THR A 106 -8.03 1.25 3.41
CA THR A 106 -7.81 2.55 2.79
C THR A 106 -6.39 2.70 2.28
N ILE A 107 -5.37 2.34 3.06
CA ILE A 107 -3.97 2.33 2.57
C ILE A 107 -3.86 1.33 1.41
N GLY A 108 -4.47 0.15 1.54
CA GLY A 108 -4.56 -0.86 0.50
C GLY A 108 -5.07 -0.31 -0.82
N LEU A 109 -6.18 0.44 -0.79
CA LEU A 109 -6.80 1.09 -1.95
C LEU A 109 -5.95 2.24 -2.51
N ILE A 110 -5.36 3.07 -1.66
CA ILE A 110 -4.50 4.19 -2.07
C ILE A 110 -3.29 3.63 -2.81
N PHE A 111 -2.52 2.77 -2.15
CA PHE A 111 -1.32 2.19 -2.72
C PHE A 111 -1.63 1.15 -3.80
N GLY A 112 -2.81 0.54 -3.82
CA GLY A 112 -3.27 -0.28 -4.94
C GLY A 112 -3.33 0.50 -6.26
N ALA A 113 -3.71 1.77 -6.22
CA ALA A 113 -3.69 2.64 -7.40
C ALA A 113 -2.26 3.00 -7.84
N TYR A 114 -1.35 3.28 -6.90
CA TYR A 114 0.07 3.50 -7.20
C TYR A 114 0.77 2.24 -7.74
N MET A 115 0.47 1.07 -7.16
CA MET A 115 0.96 -0.23 -7.61
C MET A 115 0.43 -0.58 -9.00
N THR A 116 -0.83 -0.26 -9.31
CA THR A 116 -1.42 -0.44 -10.66
C THR A 116 -0.55 0.22 -11.73
N GLU A 117 -0.14 1.47 -11.49
CA GLU A 117 0.67 2.22 -12.46
C GLU A 117 2.10 1.74 -12.53
N THR A 118 2.64 1.28 -11.40
CA THR A 118 3.96 0.66 -11.34
C THR A 118 4.01 -0.62 -12.15
N PHE A 119 3.04 -1.53 -11.96
CA PHE A 119 2.94 -2.77 -12.73
C PHE A 119 2.65 -2.51 -14.21
N ARG A 120 1.75 -1.57 -14.53
CA ARG A 120 1.45 -1.20 -15.92
C ARG A 120 2.70 -0.63 -16.61
N GLY A 121 3.43 0.27 -15.95
CA GLY A 121 4.68 0.83 -16.46
C GLY A 121 5.73 -0.25 -16.69
N ALA A 122 5.90 -1.14 -15.72
CA ALA A 122 6.83 -2.26 -15.82
C ALA A 122 6.47 -3.24 -16.96
N PHE A 123 5.18 -3.49 -17.18
CA PHE A 123 4.71 -4.33 -18.29
C PHE A 123 5.05 -3.70 -19.65
N LEU A 124 4.82 -2.39 -19.79
CA LEU A 124 5.10 -1.65 -21.03
C LEU A 124 6.59 -1.43 -21.28
N ALA A 125 7.44 -1.56 -20.25
CA ALA A 125 8.89 -1.45 -20.38
C ALA A 125 9.55 -2.68 -21.02
N VAL A 126 8.85 -3.82 -21.11
CA VAL A 126 9.37 -5.04 -21.74
C VAL A 126 9.40 -4.87 -23.26
N GLU A 127 10.54 -5.13 -23.89
CA GLU A 127 10.72 -5.02 -25.34
C GLU A 127 9.77 -5.93 -26.12
N THR A 128 9.04 -5.34 -27.08
CA THR A 128 8.09 -6.08 -27.92
C THR A 128 8.76 -7.13 -28.79
N GLY A 129 10.00 -6.89 -29.23
CA GLY A 129 10.79 -7.83 -30.04
C GLY A 129 10.98 -9.19 -29.36
N GLN A 130 11.13 -9.23 -28.04
CA GLN A 130 11.25 -10.50 -27.31
C GLN A 130 9.93 -11.27 -27.28
N ILE A 131 8.80 -10.56 -27.21
CA ILE A 131 7.46 -11.15 -27.24
C ILE A 131 7.17 -11.71 -28.64
N GLU A 132 7.58 -10.98 -29.69
CA GLU A 132 7.45 -11.39 -31.09
C GLU A 132 8.33 -12.61 -31.41
N ALA A 133 9.59 -12.59 -30.97
CA ALA A 133 10.50 -13.73 -31.11
C ALA A 133 9.96 -14.99 -30.43
N ALA A 134 9.43 -14.87 -29.20
CA ALA A 134 8.80 -15.98 -28.50
C ALA A 134 7.64 -16.60 -29.30
N ARG A 135 6.78 -15.76 -29.88
CA ARG A 135 5.65 -16.20 -30.70
C ARG A 135 6.13 -16.86 -31.99
N ALA A 136 7.19 -16.35 -32.63
CA ALA A 136 7.81 -16.94 -33.81
C ALA A 136 8.40 -18.33 -33.52
N TYR A 137 8.93 -18.53 -32.31
CA TYR A 137 9.39 -19.83 -31.80
C TYR A 137 8.25 -20.77 -31.33
N GLY A 138 6.99 -20.40 -31.54
CA GLY A 138 5.83 -21.24 -31.22
C GLY A 138 5.40 -21.21 -29.75
N PHE A 139 5.86 -20.25 -28.94
CA PHE A 139 5.41 -20.15 -27.55
C PHE A 139 3.93 -19.73 -27.48
N THR A 140 3.17 -20.40 -26.62
CA THR A 140 1.81 -19.97 -26.30
C THR A 140 1.84 -18.67 -25.48
N ARG A 141 0.74 -17.89 -25.48
CA ARG A 141 0.65 -16.62 -24.72
C ARG A 141 1.03 -16.80 -23.24
N LEU A 142 0.59 -17.90 -22.61
CA LEU A 142 0.91 -18.19 -21.22
C LEU A 142 2.39 -18.52 -21.02
N LEU A 143 3.00 -19.26 -21.95
CA LEU A 143 4.42 -19.58 -21.90
C LEU A 143 5.29 -18.33 -22.11
N THR A 144 4.95 -17.49 -23.09
CA THR A 144 5.59 -16.19 -23.31
C THR A 144 5.47 -15.30 -22.07
N PHE A 145 4.28 -15.23 -21.46
CA PHE A 145 4.08 -14.44 -20.25
C PHE A 145 4.95 -14.96 -19.09
N ARG A 146 4.84 -16.25 -18.75
CA ARG A 146 5.49 -16.82 -17.57
C ARG A 146 7.01 -16.89 -17.69
N ARG A 147 7.55 -17.23 -18.87
CA ARG A 147 9.00 -17.47 -19.03
C ARG A 147 9.79 -16.25 -19.50
N ILE A 148 9.16 -15.30 -20.18
CA ILE A 148 9.87 -14.18 -20.82
C ILE A 148 9.43 -12.86 -20.21
N MET A 149 8.13 -12.56 -20.25
CA MET A 149 7.61 -11.25 -19.84
C MET A 149 7.65 -11.06 -18.32
N LEU A 150 7.17 -12.02 -17.53
CA LEU A 150 7.04 -11.91 -16.08
C LEU A 150 8.40 -11.65 -15.38
N PRO A 151 9.49 -12.40 -15.67
CA PRO A 151 10.79 -12.13 -15.04
C PRO A 151 11.33 -10.73 -15.35
N GLN A 152 11.19 -10.26 -16.59
CA GLN A 152 11.65 -8.94 -17.00
C GLN A 152 10.80 -7.82 -16.41
N MET A 153 9.49 -7.98 -16.45
CA MET A 153 8.53 -7.06 -15.83
C MET A 153 8.82 -6.92 -14.33
N LEU A 154 9.11 -8.01 -13.61
CA LEU A 154 9.44 -7.95 -12.19
C LEU A 154 10.69 -7.11 -11.93
N ARG A 155 11.72 -7.24 -12.78
CA ARG A 155 12.91 -6.37 -12.73
C ARG A 155 12.55 -4.89 -12.85
N HIS A 156 11.67 -4.55 -13.79
CA HIS A 156 11.26 -3.15 -14.00
C HIS A 156 10.32 -2.65 -12.89
N ALA A 157 9.53 -3.54 -12.28
CA ALA A 157 8.60 -3.20 -11.22
C ALA A 157 9.30 -2.99 -9.87
N LEU A 158 10.32 -3.78 -9.55
CA LEU A 158 10.95 -3.83 -8.22
C LEU A 158 11.36 -2.46 -7.66
N PRO A 159 12.04 -1.56 -8.40
CA PRO A 159 12.38 -0.23 -7.91
C PRO A 159 11.15 0.60 -7.54
N GLY A 160 10.10 0.55 -8.38
CA GLY A 160 8.84 1.26 -8.14
C GLY A 160 8.05 0.69 -6.97
N LEU A 161 7.99 -0.65 -6.85
CA LEU A 161 7.38 -1.33 -5.70
C LEU A 161 8.09 -0.97 -4.40
N GLY A 162 9.42 -0.93 -4.42
CA GLY A 162 10.24 -0.55 -3.28
C GLY A 162 10.01 0.90 -2.84
N ASN A 163 9.90 1.82 -3.79
CA ASN A 163 9.56 3.21 -3.48
C ASN A 163 8.16 3.33 -2.87
N ASN A 164 7.15 2.69 -3.48
CA ASN A 164 5.78 2.72 -2.95
C ASN A 164 5.70 2.08 -1.56
N TRP A 165 6.47 1.02 -1.28
CA TRP A 165 6.57 0.44 0.05
C TRP A 165 7.08 1.43 1.09
N GLN A 166 8.14 2.18 0.79
CA GLN A 166 8.69 3.17 1.73
C GLN A 166 7.71 4.29 2.02
N VAL A 167 6.94 4.73 1.03
CA VAL A 167 5.90 5.74 1.22
C VAL A 167 4.74 5.14 2.03
N LEU A 168 4.29 3.93 1.70
CA LEU A 168 3.23 3.21 2.41
C LEU A 168 3.56 3.07 3.90
N LEU A 169 4.77 2.64 4.23
CA LEU A 169 5.24 2.49 5.60
C LEU A 169 5.26 3.82 6.36
N LYS A 170 5.43 4.97 5.69
CA LYS A 170 5.31 6.28 6.36
C LYS A 170 3.85 6.71 6.47
N THR A 171 3.02 6.37 5.49
CA THR A 171 1.59 6.69 5.48
C THR A 171 0.83 5.97 6.59
N THR A 172 1.31 4.84 7.11
CA THR A 172 0.69 4.18 8.29
C THR A 172 0.60 5.09 9.50
N ALA A 173 1.52 6.06 9.65
CA ALA A 173 1.44 7.07 10.70
C ALA A 173 0.17 7.92 10.65
N LEU A 174 -0.43 8.10 9.47
CA LEU A 174 -1.68 8.86 9.32
C LEU A 174 -2.89 8.12 9.93
N VAL A 175 -2.82 6.81 10.10
CA VAL A 175 -3.91 6.00 10.67
C VAL A 175 -4.14 6.35 12.15
N SER A 176 -3.13 6.86 12.84
CA SER A 176 -3.26 7.43 14.19
C SER A 176 -4.39 8.47 14.29
N ILE A 177 -4.61 9.25 13.22
CA ILE A 177 -5.61 10.33 13.17
C ILE A 177 -7.03 9.79 13.26
N ILE A 178 -7.30 8.61 12.69
CA ILE A 178 -8.61 7.95 12.75
C ILE A 178 -8.81 7.12 14.04
N GLY A 179 -7.91 7.24 15.00
CA GLY A 179 -8.07 6.64 16.33
C GLY A 179 -7.39 5.27 16.52
N LEU A 180 -6.58 4.81 15.56
CA LEU A 180 -5.77 3.62 15.77
C LEU A 180 -4.64 3.89 16.77
N THR A 181 -4.48 3.01 17.75
CA THR A 181 -3.37 3.06 18.73
C THR A 181 -2.11 2.45 18.14
N ASP A 182 -1.51 3.14 17.18
CA ASP A 182 -0.22 2.80 16.59
C ASP A 182 0.95 3.46 17.35
N MET A 183 2.18 3.23 16.88
CA MET A 183 3.37 3.83 17.50
C MET A 183 3.30 5.36 17.61
N VAL A 184 2.74 6.02 16.60
CA VAL A 184 2.64 7.49 16.57
C VAL A 184 1.61 7.97 17.59
N ARG A 185 0.46 7.31 17.69
CA ARG A 185 -0.56 7.62 18.70
C ARG A 185 -0.02 7.48 20.12
N VAL A 186 0.66 6.37 20.42
CA VAL A 186 1.23 6.14 21.76
C VAL A 186 2.25 7.22 22.11
N ALA A 187 3.12 7.61 21.17
CA ALA A 187 4.08 8.69 21.38
C ALA A 187 3.41 10.06 21.55
N GLU A 188 2.34 10.34 20.80
CA GLU A 188 1.56 11.56 20.93
C GLU A 188 0.89 11.67 22.31
N GLU A 189 0.29 10.59 22.80
CA GLU A 189 -0.34 10.53 24.12
C GLU A 189 0.68 10.74 25.25
N ALA A 190 1.81 10.03 25.19
CA ALA A 190 2.89 10.17 26.16
C ALA A 190 3.51 11.59 26.12
N ALA A 191 3.72 12.14 24.93
CA ALA A 191 4.20 13.50 24.72
C ALA A 191 3.27 14.55 25.36
N LYS A 192 1.95 14.39 25.23
CA LYS A 192 0.96 15.28 25.84
C LYS A 192 0.91 15.13 27.35
N ALA A 193 0.93 13.90 27.87
CA ALA A 193 0.89 13.62 29.30
C ALA A 193 2.10 14.22 30.03
N GLU A 194 3.29 14.02 29.47
CA GLU A 194 4.56 14.44 30.08
C GLU A 194 5.01 15.83 29.63
N ARG A 195 4.33 16.45 28.65
CA ARG A 195 4.69 17.72 28.02
C ARG A 195 6.10 17.72 27.41
N MET A 196 6.57 16.56 26.95
CA MET A 196 7.92 16.36 26.40
C MET A 196 7.88 15.77 24.98
N PRO A 197 7.42 16.52 23.96
CA PRO A 197 7.21 15.97 22.61
C PRO A 197 8.47 15.39 21.97
N PHE A 198 9.61 16.09 22.04
CA PHE A 198 10.86 15.60 21.45
C PHE A 198 11.32 14.27 22.06
N HIS A 199 11.07 14.06 23.36
CA HIS A 199 11.51 12.87 24.08
C HIS A 199 10.84 11.59 23.57
N PHE A 200 9.58 11.68 23.13
CA PHE A 200 8.81 10.54 22.61
C PHE A 200 8.88 10.42 21.08
N PHE A 201 8.91 11.53 20.34
CA PHE A 201 8.97 11.48 18.87
C PHE A 201 10.35 11.12 18.30
N ILE A 202 11.45 11.45 18.98
CA ILE A 202 12.80 11.09 18.51
C ILE A 202 12.97 9.56 18.41
N PRO A 203 12.65 8.77 19.45
CA PRO A 203 12.67 7.30 19.35
C PRO A 203 11.79 6.77 18.21
N VAL A 204 10.57 7.28 18.05
CA VAL A 204 9.66 6.90 16.95
C VAL A 204 10.32 7.15 15.59
N ALA A 205 10.91 8.33 15.40
CA ALA A 205 11.61 8.66 14.16
C ALA A 205 12.78 7.69 13.88
N PHE A 206 13.54 7.30 14.91
CA PHE A 206 14.59 6.29 14.77
C PHE A 206 14.05 4.91 14.37
N VAL A 207 12.90 4.49 14.91
CA VAL A 207 12.29 3.21 14.52
C VAL A 207 11.82 3.25 13.06
N TYR A 208 11.10 4.30 12.65
CA TYR A 208 10.70 4.48 11.25
C TYR A 208 11.91 4.53 10.29
N LEU A 209 12.99 5.20 10.70
CA LEU A 209 14.23 5.26 9.93
C LEU A 209 14.89 3.87 9.84
N ALA A 210 14.96 3.13 10.95
CA ALA A 210 15.52 1.77 10.96
C ALA A 210 14.72 0.82 10.05
N LEU A 211 13.38 0.88 10.11
CA LEU A 211 12.49 0.10 9.23
C LEU A 211 12.69 0.47 7.76
N THR A 212 12.76 1.77 7.46
CA THR A 212 12.95 2.26 6.08
C THR A 212 14.33 1.89 5.54
N ALA A 213 15.40 2.11 6.31
CA ALA A 213 16.77 1.78 5.91
C ALA A 213 16.96 0.26 5.75
N GLY A 214 16.43 -0.54 6.67
CA GLY A 214 16.46 -2.00 6.57
C GLY A 214 15.72 -2.50 5.32
N SER A 215 14.55 -1.91 5.04
CA SER A 215 13.78 -2.20 3.83
C SER A 215 14.54 -1.82 2.55
N GLU A 216 15.22 -0.68 2.54
CA GLU A 216 16.00 -0.22 1.38
C GLU A 216 17.15 -1.17 1.05
N LEU A 217 17.87 -1.66 2.06
CA LEU A 217 18.93 -2.65 1.87
C LEU A 217 18.37 -3.96 1.30
N PHE A 218 17.21 -4.41 1.81
CA PHE A 218 16.53 -5.59 1.30
C PHE A 218 16.08 -5.42 -0.17
N ILE A 219 15.50 -4.27 -0.52
CA ILE A 219 15.09 -3.94 -1.89
C ILE A 219 16.31 -3.88 -2.81
N LYS A 220 17.41 -3.23 -2.39
CA LYS A 220 18.66 -3.18 -3.16
C LYS A 220 19.24 -4.57 -3.41
N TRP A 221 19.15 -5.46 -2.43
CA TRP A 221 19.56 -6.85 -2.58
C TRP A 221 18.67 -7.62 -3.56
N LEU A 222 17.34 -7.44 -3.48
CA LEU A 222 16.38 -8.03 -4.43
C LEU A 222 16.64 -7.55 -5.86
N ASP A 223 16.88 -6.25 -6.03
CA ASP A 223 17.15 -5.64 -7.34
C ASP A 223 18.45 -6.17 -7.96
N LYS A 224 19.53 -6.29 -7.16
CA LYS A 224 20.77 -6.93 -7.60
C LYS A 224 20.55 -8.38 -8.05
N ARG A 225 19.71 -9.14 -7.34
CA ARG A 225 19.37 -10.52 -7.74
C ARG A 225 18.51 -10.58 -8.99
N ALA A 226 17.55 -9.66 -9.14
CA ALA A 226 16.68 -9.60 -10.31
C ALA A 226 17.42 -9.18 -11.59
N ASN A 227 18.50 -8.39 -11.45
CA ASN A 227 19.31 -7.91 -12.56
C ASN A 227 20.53 -8.80 -12.91
N VAL A 228 20.65 -9.99 -12.31
CA VAL A 228 21.75 -10.93 -12.66
C VAL A 228 21.64 -11.32 -14.14
N GLY A 229 22.69 -11.04 -14.92
CA GLY A 229 22.77 -11.39 -16.34
C GLY A 229 22.34 -10.29 -17.33
N VAL A 230 22.00 -9.10 -16.86
CA VAL A 230 21.68 -7.94 -17.71
C VAL A 230 22.90 -7.03 -17.81
N VAL A 231 23.33 -6.72 -19.03
CA VAL A 231 24.33 -5.68 -19.27
C VAL A 231 23.67 -4.34 -18.96
N GLN A 232 24.03 -3.72 -17.83
CA GLN A 232 23.65 -2.32 -17.58
C GLN A 232 24.40 -1.47 -18.61
N GLY A 233 23.65 -0.84 -19.52
CA GLY A 233 24.23 0.15 -20.43
C GLY A 233 24.84 1.27 -19.60
N SER A 234 26.16 1.40 -19.70
CA SER A 234 26.96 2.50 -19.15
C SER A 234 26.63 3.82 -19.79
#